data_AF-A0A4Q9N0Z6-F1
#
_entry.id   AF-A0A4Q9N0Z6-F1
#
_cell.length_a   1.000
_cell.length_b   1.000
_cell.length_c   1.000
_cell.angle_alpha   90.00
_cell.angle_beta   90.00
_cell.angle_gamma   90.00
#
_symmetry.space_group_name_H-M   'P 1'
#
loop_
_entity.id
_entity.type
_entity.pdbx_description
1 polymer ?
#
loop_
_entity_poly.entity_id
_entity_poly.type
_entity_poly.pdbx_seq_one_letter_code
_entity_poly.pdbx_strand_id
1 'polypeptide(L)'
;MDVELPPSYALTSPASPAPLYSERPSVSERVLQTERHPTGLAPAVQEQKHIYKTDHLEVRLHPPHWGLALPAYGLGGTIDGVINFCKSCSHVVELSVSLQGAINTSASQHATVAVPGVSRVVILKKKQVVFTAPAKQSATLKGEFPFAIQFPTYLDGQHDPLPPSYTVYQPGISTEIHYSFRVDISRKGMRRHEKLVVPLLYLPKSRPETPPVDELPWAHTDAVLNSERMSNVTLKPTWLPRQDPNAHRREDLPRISLTMAATKCFASGDTIAILLKIESPRSPALARLLSHNAHLSLVKRQKTWISLGAQISIREQCLSRADLYLADESQEGIAYLRLEVQAGESGRETSWRVKDAVAVEHAIRLIILPPEHLKDFPVYRHEIPITLTTDQYGTLQSESLILGGIPFPALGLNDVHRYLRADI
;
A
#
# COMPACT_ATOMS: atom_id res chain seq x y z
N MET A 1 52.17 -24.73 -17.93
CA MET A 1 51.71 -23.35 -17.79
C MET A 1 50.59 -23.19 -18.80
N ASP A 2 49.35 -23.41 -18.36
CA ASP A 2 48.18 -23.28 -19.22
C ASP A 2 47.66 -21.85 -19.09
N VAL A 3 47.63 -21.16 -20.23
CA VAL A 3 47.10 -19.79 -20.33
C VAL A 3 45.61 -19.90 -20.61
N GLU A 4 44.81 -19.47 -19.64
CA GLU A 4 43.35 -19.43 -19.73
C GLU A 4 42.94 -18.36 -20.75
N LEU A 5 42.41 -18.78 -21.90
CA LEU A 5 41.88 -17.87 -22.91
C LEU A 5 40.47 -17.40 -22.52
N PRO A 6 40.12 -16.13 -22.81
CA PRO A 6 38.79 -15.61 -22.52
C PRO A 6 37.72 -16.34 -23.36
N PRO A 7 36.46 -16.37 -22.87
CA PRO A 7 35.37 -17.06 -23.57
C PRO A 7 35.14 -16.47 -24.96
N SER A 8 35.06 -17.36 -25.95
CA SER A 8 34.73 -17.00 -27.33
C SER A 8 33.26 -16.59 -27.42
N TYR A 9 33.00 -15.36 -27.85
CA TYR A 9 31.66 -14.91 -28.18
C TYR A 9 31.28 -15.50 -29.55
N ALA A 10 30.27 -16.37 -29.56
CA ALA A 10 29.68 -16.82 -30.81
C ALA A 10 29.07 -15.62 -31.53
N LEU A 11 29.57 -15.30 -32.73
CA LEU A 11 28.94 -14.33 -33.62
C LEU A 11 27.55 -14.86 -33.95
N THR A 12 26.53 -14.18 -33.44
CA THR A 12 25.13 -14.49 -33.67
C THR A 12 24.87 -14.56 -35.18
N SER A 13 24.19 -15.62 -35.62
CA SER A 13 23.76 -15.81 -37.00
C SER A 13 23.06 -14.55 -37.53
N PRO A 14 23.35 -14.08 -38.76
CA PRO A 14 22.73 -12.88 -39.35
C PRO A 14 21.20 -13.02 -39.59
N ALA A 15 20.62 -14.19 -39.30
CA ALA A 15 19.18 -14.45 -39.41
C ALA A 15 18.41 -14.33 -38.08
N SER A 16 19.06 -13.98 -36.97
CA SER A 16 18.37 -13.71 -35.70
C SER A 16 17.77 -12.31 -35.74
N PRO A 17 16.43 -12.13 -35.66
CA PRO A 17 15.88 -10.80 -35.51
C PRO A 17 16.44 -10.19 -34.21
N ALA A 18 16.90 -8.94 -34.29
CA ALA A 18 17.28 -8.20 -33.10
C ALA A 18 16.10 -8.22 -32.11
N PRO A 19 16.35 -8.34 -30.79
CA PRO A 19 15.27 -8.29 -29.82
C PRO A 19 14.46 -7.02 -30.04
N LEU A 20 13.14 -7.18 -30.11
CA LEU A 20 12.20 -6.07 -30.20
C LEU A 20 12.29 -5.27 -28.90
N TYR A 21 13.02 -4.16 -28.93
CA TYR A 21 13.04 -3.20 -27.85
C TYR A 21 11.70 -2.46 -27.85
N SER A 22 10.88 -2.65 -26.82
CA SER A 22 9.71 -1.81 -26.56
C SER A 22 10.13 -0.57 -25.76
N GLU A 23 9.50 0.57 -26.03
CA GLU A 23 9.73 1.80 -25.25
C GLU A 23 9.28 1.68 -23.80
N ARG A 24 8.45 0.66 -23.49
CA ARG A 24 8.00 0.32 -22.15
C ARG A 24 8.53 -1.04 -21.75
N PRO A 25 9.09 -1.19 -20.54
CA PRO A 25 9.61 -2.47 -20.08
C PRO A 25 8.50 -3.49 -19.94
N SER A 26 8.78 -4.74 -20.32
CA SER A 26 7.85 -5.84 -20.11
C SER A 26 7.73 -6.21 -18.62
N VAL A 27 6.64 -6.87 -18.24
CA VAL A 27 6.40 -7.32 -16.85
C VAL A 27 7.47 -8.29 -16.31
N SER A 28 8.23 -8.93 -17.20
CA SER A 28 9.38 -9.80 -16.87
C SER A 28 10.72 -9.07 -16.80
N GLU A 29 10.79 -7.80 -17.20
CA GLU A 29 12.02 -7.02 -17.23
C GLU A 29 12.29 -6.34 -15.90
N ARG A 30 13.55 -6.43 -15.46
CA ARG A 30 14.03 -5.68 -14.29
C ARG A 30 14.39 -4.27 -14.73
N VAL A 31 13.55 -3.31 -14.36
CA VAL A 31 13.78 -1.89 -14.64
C VAL A 31 14.67 -1.30 -13.56
N LEU A 32 15.74 -0.63 -13.96
CA LEU A 32 16.49 0.23 -13.04
C LEU A 32 15.61 1.41 -12.66
N GLN A 33 15.24 1.53 -11.38
CA GLN A 33 14.53 2.70 -10.86
C GLN A 33 15.34 3.96 -11.20
N THR A 34 14.87 4.70 -12.20
CA THR A 34 15.54 5.88 -12.77
C THR A 34 14.90 7.17 -12.27
N GLU A 35 14.19 7.13 -11.14
CA GLU A 35 13.89 8.37 -10.43
C GLU A 35 15.22 8.97 -9.96
N ARG A 36 15.58 10.09 -10.60
CA ARG A 36 16.67 10.96 -10.18
C ARG A 36 16.38 11.44 -8.77
N HIS A 37 16.92 10.73 -7.81
CA HIS A 37 17.10 11.21 -6.45
C HIS A 37 17.89 12.53 -6.53
N PRO A 38 17.44 13.65 -5.93
CA PRO A 38 18.29 14.82 -5.77
C PRO A 38 19.31 14.51 -4.67
N THR A 39 20.31 13.69 -4.99
CA THR A 39 21.51 13.52 -4.16
C THR A 39 22.73 13.84 -5.00
N GLY A 40 22.91 15.12 -5.28
CA GLY A 40 24.26 15.66 -5.33
C GLY A 40 24.61 16.10 -3.92
N LEU A 41 25.34 15.28 -3.17
CA LEU A 41 26.27 15.67 -2.10
C LEU A 41 26.94 14.40 -1.50
N ALA A 42 28.23 14.25 -1.84
CA ALA A 42 29.35 13.55 -1.19
C ALA A 42 29.16 12.24 -0.36
N PRO A 43 30.07 11.25 -0.49
CA PRO A 43 30.03 9.98 0.26
C PRO A 43 30.29 10.09 1.78
N ALA A 44 30.75 11.24 2.28
CA ALA A 44 31.18 11.38 3.69
C ALA A 44 30.04 11.69 4.69
N VAL A 45 28.83 12.00 4.21
CA VAL A 45 27.69 12.40 5.07
C VAL A 45 26.76 11.22 5.42
N GLN A 46 26.96 10.05 4.81
CA GLN A 46 26.10 8.87 5.04
C GLN A 46 26.36 8.16 6.38
N GLU A 47 27.57 8.23 6.94
CA GLU A 47 27.95 7.46 8.15
C GLU A 47 27.28 7.95 9.45
N GLN A 48 26.71 9.16 9.48
CA GLN A 48 26.11 9.75 10.69
C GLN A 48 24.57 9.74 10.70
N LYS A 49 23.91 9.19 9.66
CA LYS A 49 22.47 9.41 9.40
C LYS A 49 21.51 8.86 10.47
N HIS A 50 21.97 7.98 11.37
CA HIS A 50 21.12 7.33 12.39
C HIS A 50 21.75 7.28 13.79
N ILE A 51 22.57 8.28 14.12
CA ILE A 51 23.12 8.48 15.46
C ILE A 51 22.27 9.54 16.18
N TYR A 52 21.61 9.15 17.26
CA TYR A 52 20.73 10.01 18.03
C TYR A 52 21.31 10.25 19.41
N LYS A 53 21.40 11.52 19.85
CA LYS A 53 22.12 11.89 21.07
C LYS A 53 21.26 12.69 22.03
N THR A 54 21.55 12.51 23.31
CA THR A 54 21.14 13.35 24.43
C THR A 54 22.37 13.68 25.29
N ASP A 55 22.18 14.29 26.46
CA ASP A 55 23.29 14.73 27.32
C ASP A 55 24.19 13.59 27.82
N HIS A 56 23.61 12.41 28.08
CA HIS A 56 24.34 11.24 28.60
C HIS A 56 24.38 10.05 27.65
N LEU A 57 23.58 10.06 26.59
CA LEU A 57 23.26 8.86 25.82
C LEU A 57 23.38 9.10 24.32
N GLU A 58 23.95 8.13 23.64
CA GLU A 58 24.06 8.06 22.19
C GLU A 58 23.47 6.73 21.73
N VAL A 59 22.47 6.76 20.86
CA VAL A 59 21.90 5.56 20.25
C VAL A 59 22.38 5.48 18.82
N ARG A 60 22.94 4.33 18.49
CA ARG A 60 23.26 3.95 17.11
C ARG A 60 22.33 2.81 16.73
N LEU A 61 21.43 3.07 15.80
CA LEU A 61 20.65 1.99 15.18
C LEU A 61 21.56 1.26 14.19
N HIS A 62 21.55 -0.08 14.22
CA HIS A 62 22.21 -0.84 13.17
C HIS A 62 21.46 -0.63 11.85
N PRO A 63 22.20 -0.54 10.73
CA PRO A 63 21.59 -0.15 9.48
C PRO A 63 20.76 -1.26 8.85
N PRO A 64 19.59 -0.89 8.36
CA PRO A 64 19.29 -1.21 6.97
C PRO A 64 19.15 0.09 6.16
N HIS A 65 20.13 0.38 5.30
CA HIS A 65 20.24 1.63 4.55
C HIS A 65 19.37 1.61 3.29
N TRP A 66 18.14 2.13 3.39
CA TRP A 66 17.22 2.22 2.24
C TRP A 66 17.22 3.57 1.52
N GLY A 67 18.23 4.41 1.75
CA GLY A 67 18.31 5.77 1.18
C GLY A 67 17.35 6.79 1.80
N LEU A 68 16.41 6.38 2.66
CA LEU A 68 15.42 7.26 3.27
C LEU A 68 16.01 8.18 4.35
N ALA A 69 15.33 9.30 4.63
CA ALA A 69 15.73 10.23 5.69
C ALA A 69 15.54 9.64 7.10
N LEU A 70 14.52 8.80 7.26
CA LEU A 70 14.21 8.11 8.50
C LEU A 70 14.57 6.62 8.40
N PRO A 71 14.96 5.97 9.51
CA PRO A 71 15.09 4.51 9.56
C PRO A 71 13.80 3.84 9.14
N ALA A 72 13.86 2.88 8.21
CA ALA A 72 12.69 2.19 7.70
C ALA A 72 12.78 0.68 7.88
N TYR A 73 11.67 0.09 8.30
CA TYR A 73 11.54 -1.32 8.64
C TYR A 73 10.36 -1.94 7.91
N GLY A 74 10.57 -3.16 7.39
CA GLY A 74 9.51 -3.95 6.77
C GLY A 74 8.67 -4.75 7.76
N LEU A 75 7.81 -5.62 7.22
CA LEU A 75 6.96 -6.51 7.99
C LEU A 75 7.80 -7.38 8.93
N GLY A 76 7.50 -7.36 10.24
CA GLY A 76 8.27 -8.11 11.24
C GLY A 76 9.74 -7.67 11.36
N GLY A 77 10.09 -6.47 10.90
CA GLY A 77 11.44 -5.92 10.99
C GLY A 77 11.91 -5.79 12.44
N THR A 78 13.20 -6.05 12.66
CA THR A 78 13.85 -5.89 13.96
C THR A 78 14.60 -4.56 14.00
N ILE A 79 14.35 -3.78 15.04
CA ILE A 79 15.13 -2.59 15.37
C ILE A 79 16.20 -3.03 16.36
N ASP A 80 17.43 -3.14 15.90
CA ASP A 80 18.58 -3.46 16.71
C ASP A 80 19.64 -2.36 16.63
N GLY A 81 20.53 -2.34 17.62
CA GLY A 81 21.52 -1.30 17.75
C GLY A 81 22.20 -1.32 19.11
N VAL A 82 22.93 -0.24 19.38
CA VAL A 82 23.70 -0.06 20.61
C VAL A 82 23.35 1.28 21.24
N ILE A 83 23.09 1.23 22.56
CA ILE A 83 22.97 2.40 23.42
C ILE A 83 24.31 2.62 24.10
N ASN A 84 24.96 3.73 23.84
CA ASN A 84 26.24 4.10 24.44
C ASN A 84 26.05 5.24 25.45
N PHE A 85 26.56 5.05 26.68
CA PHE A 85 26.60 6.11 27.69
C PHE A 85 27.88 6.94 27.54
N CYS A 86 27.77 8.11 26.89
CA CYS A 86 28.89 9.05 26.72
C CYS A 86 29.38 9.62 28.05
N LYS A 87 28.51 9.68 29.06
CA LYS A 87 28.81 10.10 30.44
C LYS A 87 28.26 9.06 31.41
N SER A 88 28.89 8.90 32.57
CA SER A 88 28.39 8.00 33.61
C SER A 88 27.02 8.46 34.11
N CYS A 89 26.00 7.61 33.95
CA CYS A 89 24.65 7.91 34.39
C CYS A 89 24.40 7.22 35.74
N SER A 90 24.32 8.01 36.82
CA SER A 90 24.21 7.48 38.18
C SER A 90 22.76 7.29 38.63
N HIS A 91 22.56 6.32 39.53
CA HIS A 91 21.29 6.00 40.17
C HIS A 91 20.19 5.55 39.19
N VAL A 92 20.60 4.81 38.17
CA VAL A 92 19.70 4.17 37.23
C VAL A 92 19.03 2.98 37.91
N VAL A 93 17.72 2.93 37.81
CA VAL A 93 16.87 1.82 38.27
C VAL A 93 16.56 0.90 37.10
N GLU A 94 16.26 1.48 35.93
CA GLU A 94 15.88 0.73 34.74
C GLU A 94 16.34 1.48 33.49
N LEU A 95 16.94 0.76 32.55
CA LEU A 95 17.10 1.17 31.16
C LEU A 95 16.17 0.31 30.33
N SER A 96 15.26 0.93 29.60
CA SER A 96 14.32 0.22 28.74
C SER A 96 14.24 0.87 27.37
N VAL A 97 13.93 0.04 26.38
CA VAL A 97 13.58 0.48 25.04
C VAL A 97 12.11 0.19 24.80
N SER A 98 11.42 1.08 24.10
CA SER A 98 10.03 0.85 23.70
C SER A 98 9.77 1.24 22.25
N LEU A 99 8.94 0.44 21.60
CA LEU A 99 8.40 0.70 20.29
C LEU A 99 6.95 1.16 20.44
N GLN A 100 6.65 2.34 19.92
CA GLN A 100 5.33 2.96 20.03
C GLN A 100 4.81 3.34 18.67
N GLY A 101 3.52 3.09 18.43
CA GLY A 101 2.79 3.51 17.24
C GLY A 101 1.51 4.21 17.63
N ALA A 102 1.21 5.32 16.98
CA ALA A 102 -0.02 6.06 17.22
C ALA A 102 -0.57 6.69 15.94
N ILE A 103 -1.89 6.80 15.91
CA ILE A 103 -2.65 7.53 14.90
C ILE A 103 -3.05 8.86 15.52
N ASN A 104 -2.57 9.95 14.94
CA ASN A 104 -2.96 11.30 15.30
C ASN A 104 -3.90 11.84 14.23
N THR A 105 -5.11 12.21 14.63
CA THR A 105 -6.06 12.91 13.75
C THR A 105 -6.26 14.32 14.29
N SER A 106 -6.04 15.31 13.44
CA SER A 106 -6.36 16.71 13.70
C SER A 106 -7.44 17.20 12.76
N ALA A 107 -8.40 17.95 13.28
CA ALA A 107 -9.46 18.58 12.50
C ALA A 107 -9.48 20.09 12.77
N SER A 108 -9.74 20.88 11.74
CA SER A 108 -10.01 22.31 11.84
C SER A 108 -11.50 22.53 11.65
N GLN A 109 -12.17 23.14 12.64
CA GLN A 109 -13.55 23.61 12.50
C GLN A 109 -13.53 25.14 12.36
N HIS A 110 -14.23 25.66 11.35
CA HIS A 110 -14.56 27.08 11.12
C HIS A 110 -13.56 28.12 11.65
N ALA A 111 -12.67 28.63 10.78
CA ALA A 111 -11.82 29.82 10.99
C ALA A 111 -10.94 29.83 12.27
N THR A 112 -10.89 28.74 13.03
CA THR A 112 -10.01 28.58 14.18
C THR A 112 -8.89 27.59 13.84
N VAL A 113 -7.71 27.90 14.36
CA VAL A 113 -6.47 27.14 14.19
C VAL A 113 -6.75 25.64 14.41
N ALA A 114 -6.30 24.79 13.49
CA ALA A 114 -6.45 23.34 13.59
C ALA A 114 -5.99 22.88 14.98
N VAL A 115 -6.88 22.32 15.79
CA VAL A 115 -6.51 21.78 17.11
C VAL A 115 -5.73 20.49 16.85
N PRO A 116 -4.42 20.44 17.13
CA PRO A 116 -3.66 19.21 16.94
C PRO A 116 -4.16 18.14 17.91
N GLY A 117 -4.37 16.91 17.43
CA GLY A 117 -4.71 15.78 18.31
C GLY A 117 -6.16 15.69 18.79
N VAL A 118 -7.13 16.12 17.98
CA VAL A 118 -8.57 15.88 18.22
C VAL A 118 -8.85 14.41 18.58
N SER A 119 -8.09 13.49 17.99
CA SER A 119 -8.06 12.10 18.42
C SER A 119 -6.63 11.56 18.34
N ARG A 120 -6.24 10.80 19.37
CA ARG A 120 -5.00 10.02 19.40
C ARG A 120 -5.31 8.58 19.77
N VAL A 121 -5.05 7.66 18.84
CA VAL A 121 -5.23 6.22 19.05
C VAL A 121 -3.87 5.56 19.14
N VAL A 122 -3.55 4.94 20.27
CA VAL A 122 -2.32 4.15 20.43
C VAL A 122 -2.58 2.78 19.82
N ILE A 123 -1.78 2.41 18.82
CA ILE A 123 -1.92 1.16 18.05
C ILE A 123 -0.81 0.16 18.34
N LEU A 124 0.28 0.62 18.97
CA LEU A 124 1.41 -0.21 19.35
C LEU A 124 2.11 0.39 20.57
N LYS A 125 2.40 -0.46 21.56
CA LYS A 125 3.16 -0.15 22.76
C LYS A 125 3.87 -1.42 23.25
N LYS A 126 5.07 -1.64 22.73
CA LYS A 126 5.96 -2.74 23.15
C LYS A 126 7.12 -2.19 23.96
N LYS A 127 7.39 -2.75 25.14
CA LYS A 127 8.52 -2.37 26.00
C LYS A 127 9.42 -3.57 26.21
N GLN A 128 10.73 -3.36 26.11
CA GLN A 128 11.77 -4.32 26.44
C GLN A 128 12.73 -3.67 27.43
N VAL A 129 13.02 -4.37 28.52
CA VAL A 129 13.96 -3.89 29.52
C VAL A 129 15.36 -4.39 29.15
N VAL A 130 16.30 -3.47 29.03
CA VAL A 130 17.70 -3.76 28.65
C VAL A 130 18.55 -3.95 29.90
N PHE A 131 18.27 -3.18 30.95
CA PHE A 131 18.92 -3.31 32.25
C PHE A 131 17.96 -2.96 33.37
N THR A 132 18.03 -3.72 34.47
CA THR A 132 17.33 -3.44 35.74
C THR A 132 18.31 -3.54 36.89
N ALA A 133 18.31 -2.53 37.76
CA ALA A 133 19.11 -2.57 38.98
C ALA A 133 18.52 -3.59 39.99
N PRO A 134 19.34 -4.18 40.86
CA PRO A 134 18.86 -5.04 41.95
C PRO A 134 17.81 -4.33 42.81
N ALA A 135 16.87 -5.10 43.37
CA ALA A 135 15.73 -4.57 44.12
C ALA A 135 16.18 -3.56 45.21
N LYS A 136 15.51 -2.40 45.24
CA LYS A 136 15.77 -1.25 46.14
C LYS A 136 17.13 -0.56 45.97
N GLN A 137 17.99 -1.01 45.06
CA GLN A 137 19.27 -0.38 44.75
C GLN A 137 19.18 0.49 43.50
N SER A 138 20.30 1.09 43.13
CA SER A 138 20.44 1.86 41.90
C SER A 138 21.87 1.73 41.40
N ALA A 139 22.07 1.60 40.09
CA ALA A 139 23.38 1.41 39.49
C ALA A 139 23.90 2.70 38.86
N THR A 140 25.21 2.72 38.58
CA THR A 140 25.80 3.71 37.68
C THR A 140 26.11 3.01 36.37
N LEU A 141 25.49 3.46 35.28
CA LEU A 141 25.71 2.90 33.95
C LEU A 141 26.81 3.67 33.21
N LYS A 142 27.66 2.91 32.54
CA LYS A 142 28.71 3.39 31.63
C LYS A 142 28.95 2.31 30.57
N GLY A 143 29.30 2.71 29.36
CA GLY A 143 29.60 1.80 28.26
C GLY A 143 28.38 1.52 27.38
N GLU A 144 28.43 0.38 26.70
CA GLU A 144 27.52 0.02 25.62
C GLU A 144 26.50 -1.04 26.06
N PHE A 145 25.26 -0.86 25.62
CA PHE A 145 24.13 -1.73 25.90
C PHE A 145 23.44 -2.08 24.58
N PRO A 146 23.65 -3.29 24.04
CA PRO A 146 22.98 -3.73 22.83
C PRO A 146 21.50 -3.99 23.09
N PHE A 147 20.66 -3.79 22.07
CA PHE A 147 19.23 -4.10 22.14
C PHE A 147 18.73 -4.63 20.79
N ALA A 148 17.60 -5.34 20.83
CA ALA A 148 16.88 -5.79 19.65
C ALA A 148 15.38 -5.89 19.96
N ILE A 149 14.56 -5.07 19.30
CA ILE A 149 13.11 -5.03 19.47
C ILE A 149 12.41 -5.15 18.11
N GLN A 150 11.56 -6.16 17.97
CA GLN A 150 10.86 -6.46 16.71
C GLN A 150 9.49 -5.80 16.63
N PHE A 151 9.13 -5.29 15.44
CA PHE A 151 7.75 -4.90 15.12
C PHE A 151 6.81 -6.12 15.22
N PRO A 152 5.67 -6.01 15.91
CA PRO A 152 4.66 -7.06 15.86
C PRO A 152 3.91 -7.05 14.53
N THR A 153 3.36 -8.20 14.15
CA THR A 153 2.55 -8.35 12.94
C THR A 153 1.19 -7.65 13.07
N TYR A 154 0.62 -7.68 14.28
CA TYR A 154 -0.74 -7.23 14.55
C TYR A 154 -0.77 -6.04 15.51
N LEU A 155 -1.90 -5.32 15.48
CA LEU A 155 -2.25 -4.30 16.46
C LEU A 155 -2.29 -4.89 17.88
N ASP A 156 -1.94 -4.08 18.89
CA ASP A 156 -1.93 -4.54 20.28
C ASP A 156 -3.32 -5.05 20.70
N GLY A 157 -3.40 -6.34 21.02
CA GLY A 157 -4.64 -6.99 21.48
C GLY A 157 -5.68 -7.23 20.39
N GLN A 158 -5.33 -7.10 19.11
CA GLN A 158 -6.24 -7.36 17.98
C GLN A 158 -5.59 -8.28 16.92
N HIS A 159 -6.41 -8.75 15.97
CA HIS A 159 -5.97 -9.57 14.83
C HIS A 159 -5.74 -8.74 13.56
N ASP A 160 -6.03 -7.45 13.59
CA ASP A 160 -5.80 -6.55 12.45
C ASP A 160 -4.29 -6.30 12.29
N PRO A 161 -3.76 -6.28 11.06
CA PRO A 161 -2.35 -6.06 10.82
C PRO A 161 -1.95 -4.63 11.20
N LEU A 162 -0.71 -4.47 11.64
CA LEU A 162 -0.14 -3.16 11.90
C LEU A 162 -0.09 -2.35 10.59
N PRO A 163 -0.71 -1.16 10.50
CA PRO A 163 -0.75 -0.39 9.26
C PRO A 163 0.63 0.18 8.89
N PRO A 164 0.88 0.50 7.62
CA PRO A 164 2.07 1.26 7.25
C PRO A 164 2.07 2.64 7.93
N SER A 165 3.26 3.20 8.11
CA SER A 165 3.39 4.65 8.35
C SER A 165 2.70 5.36 7.20
N TYR A 166 1.80 6.28 7.53
CA TYR A 166 0.83 6.82 6.58
C TYR A 166 0.43 8.25 6.94
N THR A 167 0.23 9.10 5.95
CA THR A 167 -0.28 10.46 6.15
C THR A 167 -1.32 10.75 5.08
N VAL A 168 -2.44 11.35 5.49
CA VAL A 168 -3.46 11.82 4.55
C VAL A 168 -3.96 13.20 4.96
N TYR A 169 -4.09 14.06 3.96
CA TYR A 169 -4.68 15.38 4.08
C TYR A 169 -6.00 15.40 3.32
N GLN A 170 -7.06 15.76 4.03
CA GLN A 170 -8.41 15.95 3.52
C GLN A 170 -8.86 17.38 3.87
N PRO A 171 -9.87 17.94 3.18
CA PRO A 171 -10.37 19.26 3.51
C PRO A 171 -10.76 19.37 5.00
N GLY A 172 -10.01 20.19 5.75
CA GLY A 172 -10.20 20.42 7.17
C GLY A 172 -9.73 19.30 8.12
N ILE A 173 -9.12 18.22 7.62
CA ILE A 173 -8.71 17.06 8.43
C ILE A 173 -7.35 16.54 7.98
N SER A 174 -6.47 16.23 8.93
CA SER A 174 -5.24 15.49 8.64
C SER A 174 -5.06 14.33 9.61
N THR A 175 -4.67 13.18 9.08
CA THR A 175 -4.39 11.97 9.86
C THR A 175 -2.99 11.48 9.56
N GLU A 176 -2.27 11.13 10.62
CA GLU A 176 -0.90 10.64 10.56
C GLU A 176 -0.75 9.39 11.43
N ILE A 177 -0.21 8.32 10.83
CA ILE A 177 0.24 7.11 11.50
C ILE A 177 1.76 7.18 11.58
N HIS A 178 2.28 7.30 12.80
CA HIS A 178 3.70 7.41 13.05
C HIS A 178 4.15 6.35 14.06
N TYR A 179 5.40 5.92 13.90
CA TYR A 179 6.08 4.99 14.80
C TYR A 179 7.31 5.66 15.40
N SER A 180 7.60 5.34 16.65
CA SER A 180 8.77 5.84 17.35
C SER A 180 9.43 4.75 18.18
N PHE A 181 10.75 4.69 18.09
CA PHE A 181 11.59 3.98 19.03
C PHE A 181 11.95 4.93 20.18
N ARG A 182 11.91 4.44 21.41
CA ARG A 182 12.18 5.25 22.59
C ARG A 182 13.15 4.55 23.51
N VAL A 183 14.11 5.30 24.03
CA VAL A 183 14.99 4.85 25.11
C VAL A 183 14.63 5.64 26.35
N ASP A 184 14.25 4.93 27.41
CA ASP A 184 13.82 5.50 28.68
C ASP A 184 14.78 5.06 29.80
N ILE A 185 15.39 6.02 30.49
CA ILE A 185 16.23 5.81 31.67
C ILE A 185 15.46 6.26 32.91
N SER A 186 15.03 5.30 33.72
CA SER A 186 14.39 5.55 35.01
C SER A 186 15.44 5.66 36.12
N ARG A 187 15.40 6.74 36.91
CA ARG A 187 16.37 7.01 37.99
C ARG A 187 15.70 7.08 39.36
N LYS A 188 16.44 6.72 40.40
CA LYS A 188 15.95 6.71 41.79
C LYS A 188 15.92 8.13 42.38
N GLY A 189 14.88 8.42 43.18
CA GLY A 189 14.70 9.70 43.87
C GLY A 189 14.18 10.82 42.96
N MET A 190 14.38 12.08 43.35
CA MET A 190 13.94 13.27 42.60
C MET A 190 14.85 13.62 41.40
N ARG A 191 15.46 12.60 40.77
CA ARG A 191 16.39 12.81 39.67
C ARG A 191 15.65 12.82 38.35
N ARG A 192 16.07 13.70 37.45
CA ARG A 192 15.50 13.78 36.10
C ARG A 192 15.71 12.46 35.35
N HIS A 193 14.61 11.85 34.95
CA HIS A 193 14.59 10.73 34.02
C HIS A 193 14.97 11.24 32.64
N GLU A 194 15.70 10.43 31.89
CA GLU A 194 16.17 10.81 30.57
C GLU A 194 15.45 9.95 29.54
N LYS A 195 15.04 10.60 28.44
CA LYS A 195 14.26 9.99 27.39
C LYS A 195 14.75 10.48 26.04
N LEU A 196 15.00 9.54 25.15
CA LEU A 196 15.28 9.79 23.74
C LEU A 196 14.17 9.17 22.89
N VAL A 197 13.74 9.89 21.86
CA VAL A 197 12.70 9.43 20.92
C VAL A 197 13.26 9.53 19.51
N VAL A 198 13.19 8.42 18.78
CA VAL A 198 13.65 8.29 17.40
C VAL A 198 12.45 7.98 16.52
N PRO A 199 12.11 8.83 15.53
CA PRO A 199 11.04 8.56 14.59
C PRO A 199 11.44 7.45 13.62
N LEU A 200 10.49 6.55 13.31
CA LEU A 200 10.69 5.40 12.44
C LEU A 200 9.63 5.34 11.33
N LEU A 201 10.00 4.73 10.22
CA LEU A 201 9.08 4.30 9.18
C LEU A 201 8.86 2.79 9.28
N TYR A 202 7.60 2.40 9.35
CA TYR A 202 7.15 1.02 9.20
C TYR A 202 6.44 0.88 7.86
N LEU A 203 7.03 0.14 6.93
CA LEU A 203 6.56 -0.01 5.56
C LEU A 203 6.43 -1.52 5.26
N PRO A 204 5.39 -2.19 5.79
CA PRO A 204 5.23 -3.63 5.64
C PRO A 204 4.93 -3.99 4.18
N LYS A 205 5.62 -5.03 3.70
CA LYS A 205 5.23 -5.70 2.45
C LYS A 205 4.02 -6.58 2.66
N SER A 206 3.15 -6.61 1.67
CA SER A 206 2.02 -7.54 1.56
C SER A 206 2.03 -8.19 0.18
N ARG A 207 1.48 -9.40 0.08
CA ARG A 207 1.42 -10.17 -1.16
C ARG A 207 0.08 -10.89 -1.27
N PRO A 208 -0.40 -11.19 -2.49
CA PRO A 208 -1.52 -12.10 -2.66
C PRO A 208 -1.15 -13.49 -2.13
N GLU A 209 -2.11 -14.19 -1.51
CA GLU A 209 -1.92 -15.56 -1.03
C GLU A 209 -2.02 -16.60 -2.15
N THR A 210 -2.70 -16.21 -3.24
CA THR A 210 -2.98 -17.05 -4.39
C THR A 210 -2.27 -16.51 -5.61
N PRO A 211 -1.84 -17.39 -6.53
CA PRO A 211 -1.23 -16.96 -7.78
C PRO A 211 -2.22 -16.13 -8.61
N PRO A 212 -1.73 -15.17 -9.41
CA PRO A 212 -2.57 -14.45 -10.35
C PRO A 212 -3.22 -15.42 -11.35
N VAL A 213 -4.34 -15.00 -11.92
CA VAL A 213 -4.96 -15.75 -13.02
C VAL A 213 -4.21 -15.36 -14.29
N ASP A 214 -3.41 -16.29 -14.82
CA ASP A 214 -2.41 -16.01 -15.86
C ASP A 214 -3.01 -15.35 -17.10
N GLU A 215 -4.21 -15.76 -17.57
CA GLU A 215 -4.93 -15.05 -18.64
C GLU A 215 -6.44 -15.25 -18.52
N LEU A 216 -7.21 -14.15 -18.68
CA LEU A 216 -8.62 -14.26 -19.01
C LEU A 216 -8.73 -14.74 -20.46
N PRO A 217 -9.45 -15.85 -20.76
CA PRO A 217 -9.60 -16.31 -22.13
C PRO A 217 -10.29 -15.23 -22.98
N TRP A 218 -9.78 -15.04 -24.19
CA TRP A 218 -10.41 -14.23 -25.23
C TRP A 218 -11.71 -14.85 -25.76
N ALA A 219 -11.87 -16.17 -25.61
CA ALA A 219 -12.90 -16.94 -26.27
C ALA A 219 -14.12 -17.26 -25.38
N HIS A 220 -15.29 -17.27 -26.02
CA HIS A 220 -16.62 -17.60 -25.50
C HIS A 220 -16.73 -19.06 -25.04
N THR A 221 -16.08 -19.41 -23.94
CA THR A 221 -16.23 -20.73 -23.36
C THR A 221 -16.84 -20.59 -21.97
N ASP A 222 -18.14 -20.88 -21.86
CA ASP A 222 -18.87 -20.93 -20.59
C ASP A 222 -18.15 -21.82 -19.55
N ALA A 223 -17.37 -22.81 -20.02
CA ALA A 223 -16.54 -23.66 -19.17
C ALA A 223 -15.48 -22.90 -18.35
N VAL A 224 -14.93 -21.79 -18.85
CA VAL A 224 -13.91 -21.01 -18.11
C VAL A 224 -14.56 -19.92 -17.25
N LEU A 225 -15.68 -19.34 -17.70
CA LEU A 225 -16.47 -18.40 -16.90
C LEU A 225 -17.07 -19.05 -15.64
N ASN A 226 -17.26 -20.37 -15.68
CA ASN A 226 -17.73 -21.19 -14.55
C ASN A 226 -16.60 -21.81 -13.72
N SER A 227 -15.34 -21.38 -13.89
CA SER A 227 -14.24 -21.82 -13.05
C SER A 227 -14.36 -21.25 -11.62
N GLU A 228 -14.04 -22.04 -10.60
CA GLU A 228 -14.00 -21.60 -9.20
C GLU A 228 -13.06 -20.41 -8.95
N ARG A 229 -12.07 -20.20 -9.84
CA ARG A 229 -11.12 -19.07 -9.76
C ARG A 229 -11.68 -17.77 -10.31
N MET A 230 -12.87 -17.80 -10.89
CA MET A 230 -13.50 -16.68 -11.57
C MET A 230 -14.79 -16.27 -10.85
N SER A 231 -15.04 -14.98 -10.78
CA SER A 231 -16.27 -14.42 -10.22
C SER A 231 -17.04 -13.67 -11.30
N ASN A 232 -18.31 -14.02 -11.47
CA ASN A 232 -19.23 -13.31 -12.35
C ASN A 232 -20.25 -12.52 -11.52
N VAL A 233 -20.47 -11.25 -11.90
CA VAL A 233 -21.47 -10.38 -11.27
C VAL A 233 -22.37 -9.81 -12.34
N THR A 234 -23.68 -10.01 -12.20
CA THR A 234 -24.69 -9.37 -13.07
C THR A 234 -25.06 -8.00 -12.52
N LEU A 235 -24.97 -6.97 -13.36
CA LEU A 235 -25.26 -5.59 -12.99
C LEU A 235 -26.78 -5.34 -12.97
N LYS A 236 -27.20 -4.44 -12.08
CA LYS A 236 -28.60 -3.99 -11.98
C LYS A 236 -28.74 -2.60 -12.60
N PRO A 237 -29.81 -2.35 -13.38
CA PRO A 237 -30.09 -1.02 -13.89
C PRO A 237 -30.41 -0.06 -12.74
N THR A 238 -29.90 1.17 -12.83
CA THR A 238 -30.17 2.26 -11.88
C THR A 238 -30.89 3.38 -12.63
N TRP A 239 -32.10 3.69 -12.20
CA TRP A 239 -32.93 4.75 -12.78
C TRP A 239 -32.61 6.09 -12.13
N LEU A 240 -32.60 7.16 -12.93
CA LEU A 240 -32.49 8.51 -12.41
C LEU A 240 -33.82 8.93 -11.77
N PRO A 241 -33.83 9.85 -10.77
CA PRO A 241 -35.02 10.19 -9.97
C PRO A 241 -36.26 10.69 -10.74
N ARG A 242 -36.15 10.97 -12.04
CA ARG A 242 -37.23 11.47 -12.91
C ARG A 242 -37.69 10.46 -13.96
N GLN A 243 -37.11 9.26 -13.99
CA GLN A 243 -37.46 8.22 -14.96
C GLN A 243 -38.50 7.27 -14.36
N ASP A 244 -39.50 6.88 -15.15
CA ASP A 244 -40.48 5.87 -14.73
C ASP A 244 -39.93 4.46 -14.99
N PRO A 245 -39.62 3.67 -13.95
CA PRO A 245 -39.11 2.31 -14.11
C PRO A 245 -40.13 1.35 -14.75
N ASN A 246 -41.42 1.73 -14.82
CA ASN A 246 -42.48 0.93 -15.43
C ASN A 246 -42.67 1.21 -16.93
N ALA A 247 -42.02 2.25 -17.47
CA ALA A 247 -42.13 2.60 -18.89
C ALA A 247 -41.46 1.57 -19.81
N HIS A 248 -40.50 0.79 -19.28
CA HIS A 248 -39.74 -0.20 -20.03
C HIS A 248 -40.09 -1.61 -19.58
N ARG A 249 -40.37 -2.52 -20.51
CA ARG A 249 -40.51 -3.94 -20.18
C ARG A 249 -39.15 -4.47 -19.76
N ARG A 250 -39.10 -5.22 -18.66
CA ARG A 250 -37.86 -5.81 -18.11
C ARG A 250 -37.07 -6.66 -19.12
N GLU A 251 -37.77 -7.19 -20.12
CA GLU A 251 -37.23 -8.01 -21.21
C GLU A 251 -36.52 -7.22 -22.31
N ASP A 252 -36.71 -5.90 -22.36
CA ASP A 252 -36.09 -5.02 -23.36
C ASP A 252 -34.77 -4.41 -22.83
N LEU A 253 -34.47 -4.63 -21.54
CA LEU A 253 -33.24 -4.15 -20.90
C LEU A 253 -32.08 -5.12 -21.16
N PRO A 254 -30.87 -4.60 -21.43
CA PRO A 254 -29.70 -5.42 -21.60
C PRO A 254 -29.28 -6.09 -20.30
N ARG A 255 -28.89 -7.36 -20.40
CA ARG A 255 -28.24 -8.11 -19.34
C ARG A 255 -26.75 -7.84 -19.42
N ILE A 256 -26.20 -7.24 -18.37
CA ILE A 256 -24.79 -6.88 -18.31
C ILE A 256 -24.13 -7.71 -17.21
N SER A 257 -23.08 -8.45 -17.54
CA SER A 257 -22.31 -9.22 -16.57
C SER A 257 -20.82 -8.91 -16.66
N LEU A 258 -20.18 -8.83 -15.50
CA LEU A 258 -18.76 -8.58 -15.35
C LEU A 258 -18.11 -9.82 -14.76
N THR A 259 -17.01 -10.25 -15.36
CA THR A 259 -16.23 -11.41 -14.92
C THR A 259 -14.80 -11.00 -14.59
N MET A 260 -14.29 -11.38 -13.41
CA MET A 260 -12.90 -11.13 -12.97
C MET A 260 -12.42 -12.22 -11.98
N ALA A 261 -11.12 -12.26 -11.67
CA ALA A 261 -10.56 -13.19 -10.68
C ALA A 261 -11.34 -13.18 -9.36
N ALA A 262 -11.69 -14.36 -8.86
CA ALA A 262 -12.54 -14.53 -7.67
C ALA A 262 -11.88 -14.03 -6.38
N THR A 263 -10.54 -14.06 -6.33
CA THR A 263 -9.73 -13.63 -5.17
C THR A 263 -9.85 -12.13 -4.92
N LYS A 264 -10.07 -11.33 -5.98
CA LYS A 264 -10.14 -9.86 -5.93
C LYS A 264 -8.96 -9.22 -5.19
N CYS A 265 -7.81 -9.90 -5.22
CA CYS A 265 -6.58 -9.51 -4.55
C CYS A 265 -5.46 -9.45 -5.59
N PHE A 266 -4.84 -8.29 -5.73
CA PHE A 266 -3.86 -8.00 -6.80
C PHE A 266 -2.63 -7.31 -6.22
N ALA A 267 -1.47 -7.44 -6.86
CA ALA A 267 -0.31 -6.66 -6.47
C ALA A 267 -0.35 -5.27 -7.11
N SER A 268 0.24 -4.30 -6.44
CA SER A 268 0.37 -2.94 -6.89
C SER A 268 1.22 -2.91 -8.16
N GLY A 269 0.71 -2.25 -9.21
CA GLY A 269 1.32 -2.21 -10.54
C GLY A 269 0.98 -3.39 -11.45
N ASP A 270 0.25 -4.42 -10.98
CA ASP A 270 -0.22 -5.48 -11.85
C ASP A 270 -1.39 -5.00 -12.74
N THR A 271 -1.58 -5.65 -13.88
CA THR A 271 -2.72 -5.43 -14.75
C THR A 271 -3.90 -6.31 -14.33
N ILE A 272 -5.05 -5.70 -14.04
CA ILE A 272 -6.27 -6.40 -13.68
C ILE A 272 -7.12 -6.57 -14.94
N ALA A 273 -7.25 -7.82 -15.40
CA ALA A 273 -8.09 -8.18 -16.54
C ALA A 273 -9.56 -8.42 -16.12
N ILE A 274 -10.48 -7.89 -16.90
CA ILE A 274 -11.92 -7.92 -16.66
C ILE A 274 -12.64 -8.19 -17.98
N LEU A 275 -13.60 -9.11 -17.97
CA LEU A 275 -14.50 -9.35 -19.10
C LEU A 275 -15.87 -8.76 -18.81
N LEU A 276 -16.39 -7.95 -19.73
CA LEU A 276 -17.73 -7.39 -19.67
C LEU A 276 -18.55 -7.95 -20.84
N LYS A 277 -19.67 -8.62 -20.53
CA LYS A 277 -20.65 -9.10 -21.50
C LYS A 277 -21.88 -8.21 -21.43
N ILE A 278 -22.30 -7.68 -22.56
CA ILE A 278 -23.56 -6.94 -22.73
C ILE A 278 -24.44 -7.72 -23.69
N GLU A 279 -25.60 -8.18 -23.22
CA GLU A 279 -26.53 -8.99 -24.00
C GLU A 279 -27.87 -8.26 -24.12
N SER A 280 -28.26 -7.93 -25.35
CA SER A 280 -29.53 -7.30 -25.70
C SER A 280 -30.17 -8.01 -26.90
N PRO A 281 -30.89 -9.13 -26.67
CA PRO A 281 -31.44 -9.95 -27.75
C PRO A 281 -32.51 -9.24 -28.58
N ARG A 282 -33.22 -8.28 -27.99
CA ARG A 282 -34.32 -7.54 -28.64
C ARG A 282 -33.88 -6.24 -29.30
N SER A 283 -32.69 -5.74 -28.98
CA SER A 283 -32.16 -4.51 -29.56
C SER A 283 -30.65 -4.66 -29.80
N PRO A 284 -30.25 -5.33 -30.89
CA PRO A 284 -28.83 -5.63 -31.12
C PRO A 284 -27.92 -4.41 -31.16
N ALA A 285 -28.41 -3.30 -31.74
CA ALA A 285 -27.70 -2.03 -31.80
C ALA A 285 -27.40 -1.46 -30.39
N LEU A 286 -28.24 -1.74 -29.40
CA LEU A 286 -28.07 -1.25 -28.04
C LEU A 286 -26.85 -1.87 -27.34
N ALA A 287 -26.58 -3.16 -27.58
CA ALA A 287 -25.40 -3.82 -27.00
C ALA A 287 -24.10 -3.12 -27.45
N ARG A 288 -24.02 -2.76 -28.73
CA ARG A 288 -22.89 -2.02 -29.31
C ARG A 288 -22.84 -0.55 -28.87
N LEU A 289 -23.97 0.13 -28.78
CA LEU A 289 -24.00 1.51 -28.29
C LEU A 289 -23.54 1.62 -26.83
N LEU A 290 -23.94 0.68 -25.98
CA LEU A 290 -23.54 0.65 -24.58
C LEU A 290 -22.07 0.22 -24.40
N SER A 291 -21.53 -0.60 -25.29
CA SER A 291 -20.13 -1.02 -25.22
C SER A 291 -19.16 0.16 -25.35
N HIS A 292 -19.48 1.13 -26.21
CA HIS A 292 -18.71 2.36 -26.39
C HIS A 292 -18.78 3.34 -25.20
N ASN A 293 -19.84 3.26 -24.39
CA ASN A 293 -20.06 4.15 -23.23
C ASN A 293 -19.75 3.45 -21.90
N ALA A 294 -18.99 2.36 -21.93
CA ALA A 294 -18.53 1.66 -20.75
C ALA A 294 -17.24 2.30 -20.22
N HIS A 295 -17.27 2.73 -18.96
CA HIS A 295 -16.13 3.32 -18.27
C HIS A 295 -15.77 2.48 -17.06
N LEU A 296 -14.54 1.96 -17.05
CA LEU A 296 -13.98 1.21 -15.93
C LEU A 296 -12.78 1.95 -15.35
N SER A 297 -12.73 2.06 -14.03
CA SER A 297 -11.67 2.77 -13.32
C SER A 297 -11.33 2.11 -12.00
N LEU A 298 -10.08 2.24 -11.58
CA LEU A 298 -9.64 1.90 -10.23
C LEU A 298 -9.70 3.14 -9.35
N VAL A 299 -10.39 3.03 -8.23
CA VAL A 299 -10.59 4.14 -7.28
C VAL A 299 -9.98 3.77 -5.93
N LYS A 300 -9.14 4.66 -5.40
CA LYS A 300 -8.63 4.65 -4.03
C LYS A 300 -9.53 5.48 -3.14
N ARG A 301 -9.96 4.91 -2.02
CA ARG A 301 -10.74 5.59 -0.98
C ARG A 301 -9.95 5.67 0.29
N GLN A 302 -9.72 6.89 0.75
CA GLN A 302 -9.08 7.17 2.02
C GLN A 302 -10.18 7.62 2.98
N LYS A 303 -10.43 6.83 4.02
CA LYS A 303 -11.46 7.11 5.03
C LYS A 303 -10.78 7.47 6.33
N THR A 304 -11.22 8.56 6.95
CA THR A 304 -10.79 8.98 8.28
C THR A 304 -12.03 9.16 9.15
N TRP A 305 -12.03 8.49 10.29
CA TRP A 305 -13.07 8.62 11.30
C TRP A 305 -12.67 9.68 12.33
N ILE A 306 -13.63 10.51 12.71
CA ILE A 306 -13.46 11.64 13.63
C ILE A 306 -14.49 11.49 14.74
N SER A 307 -14.20 12.08 15.91
CA SER A 307 -15.11 12.09 17.06
C SER A 307 -15.53 10.66 17.46
N LEU A 308 -14.55 9.76 17.58
CA LEU A 308 -14.75 8.35 17.92
C LEU A 308 -15.72 7.60 16.98
N GLY A 309 -15.72 7.98 15.69
CA GLY A 309 -16.52 7.31 14.66
C GLY A 309 -17.85 7.98 14.35
N ALA A 310 -18.21 9.09 15.02
CA ALA A 310 -19.44 9.83 14.75
C ALA A 310 -19.45 10.54 13.39
N GLN A 311 -18.27 10.89 12.86
CA GLN A 311 -18.12 11.52 11.55
C GLN A 311 -17.08 10.78 10.73
N ILE A 312 -17.32 10.68 9.42
CA ILE A 312 -16.41 10.04 8.47
C ILE A 312 -16.10 11.03 7.36
N SER A 313 -14.82 11.28 7.15
CA SER A 313 -14.33 12.01 5.99
C SER A 313 -13.76 11.04 4.97
N ILE A 314 -14.23 11.17 3.73
CA ILE A 314 -13.90 10.26 2.64
C ILE A 314 -13.28 11.09 1.52
N ARG A 315 -12.08 10.70 1.10
CA ARG A 315 -11.42 11.21 -0.10
C ARG A 315 -11.32 10.08 -1.11
N GLU A 316 -11.85 10.32 -2.30
CA GLU A 316 -11.70 9.40 -3.43
C GLU A 316 -10.68 9.95 -4.43
N GLN A 317 -9.88 9.04 -4.99
CA GLN A 317 -8.95 9.34 -6.07
C GLN A 317 -9.07 8.26 -7.15
N CYS A 318 -9.24 8.67 -8.41
CA CYS A 318 -9.11 7.76 -9.54
C CYS A 318 -7.61 7.49 -9.74
N LEU A 319 -7.18 6.23 -9.57
CA LEU A 319 -5.79 5.82 -9.78
C LEU A 319 -5.50 5.56 -11.25
N SER A 320 -6.38 4.83 -11.92
CA SER A 320 -6.23 4.46 -13.32
C SER A 320 -7.60 4.26 -13.97
N ARG A 321 -7.60 4.32 -15.31
CA ARG A 321 -8.76 4.00 -16.15
C ARG A 321 -8.40 2.82 -17.02
N ALA A 322 -9.39 2.00 -17.34
CA ALA A 322 -9.16 0.84 -18.17
C ALA A 322 -8.95 1.23 -19.63
N ASP A 323 -8.05 0.50 -20.29
CA ASP A 323 -8.01 0.43 -21.74
C ASP A 323 -9.07 -0.58 -22.20
N LEU A 324 -9.84 -0.20 -23.21
CA LEU A 324 -10.97 -0.97 -23.72
C LEU A 324 -10.57 -1.65 -25.02
N TYR A 325 -10.53 -2.98 -24.98
CA TYR A 325 -10.30 -3.83 -26.13
C TYR A 325 -11.63 -4.50 -26.50
N LEU A 326 -12.15 -4.17 -27.68
CA LEU A 326 -13.31 -4.86 -28.24
C LEU A 326 -12.89 -6.30 -28.54
N ALA A 327 -13.43 -7.25 -27.76
CA ALA A 327 -12.99 -8.64 -27.84
C ALA A 327 -13.77 -9.41 -28.91
N ASP A 328 -15.08 -9.18 -29.03
CA ASP A 328 -15.91 -9.79 -30.06
C ASP A 328 -17.28 -9.10 -30.25
N GLU A 329 -17.72 -9.02 -31.51
CA GLU A 329 -19.08 -8.62 -31.97
C GLU A 329 -19.68 -9.66 -32.94
N SER A 330 -19.13 -10.87 -33.02
CA SER A 330 -19.56 -11.89 -33.99
C SER A 330 -21.03 -12.31 -33.82
N GLN A 331 -21.56 -12.19 -32.60
CA GLN A 331 -22.95 -12.55 -32.27
C GLN A 331 -23.84 -11.31 -32.21
N GLU A 332 -24.93 -11.35 -32.99
CA GLU A 332 -25.91 -10.27 -33.01
C GLU A 332 -26.53 -10.06 -31.62
N GLY A 333 -26.48 -8.81 -31.15
CA GLY A 333 -27.03 -8.40 -29.86
C GLY A 333 -26.23 -8.83 -28.64
N ILE A 334 -25.00 -9.32 -28.81
CA ILE A 334 -24.07 -9.56 -27.72
C ILE A 334 -22.75 -8.84 -28.00
N ALA A 335 -22.27 -8.04 -27.04
CA ALA A 335 -20.97 -7.41 -27.10
C ALA A 335 -20.08 -7.93 -25.96
N TYR A 336 -18.87 -8.37 -26.32
CA TYR A 336 -17.85 -8.77 -25.37
C TYR A 336 -16.70 -7.77 -25.36
N LEU A 337 -16.37 -7.30 -24.16
CA LEU A 337 -15.34 -6.31 -23.92
C LEU A 337 -14.29 -6.87 -22.98
N ARG A 338 -13.02 -6.81 -23.39
CA ARG A 338 -11.88 -7.05 -22.51
C ARG A 338 -11.37 -5.70 -22.02
N LEU A 339 -11.36 -5.55 -20.71
CA LEU A 339 -10.96 -4.33 -20.02
C LEU A 339 -9.74 -4.65 -19.17
N GLU A 340 -8.70 -3.86 -19.31
CA GLU A 340 -7.47 -4.01 -18.51
C GLU A 340 -7.23 -2.71 -17.74
N VAL A 341 -7.12 -2.81 -16.42
CA VAL A 341 -6.90 -1.67 -15.54
C VAL A 341 -5.64 -1.86 -14.71
N GLN A 342 -4.77 -0.87 -14.69
CA GLN A 342 -3.53 -0.92 -13.90
C GLN A 342 -3.81 -0.76 -12.41
N ALA A 343 -3.25 -1.65 -11.57
CA ALA A 343 -3.39 -1.65 -10.12
C ALA A 343 -2.52 -0.57 -9.44
N GLY A 344 -2.68 0.69 -9.85
CA GLY A 344 -1.81 1.78 -9.42
C GLY A 344 -0.37 1.62 -9.93
N GLU A 345 0.59 2.20 -9.22
CA GLU A 345 2.01 2.08 -9.55
C GLU A 345 2.68 0.96 -8.75
N SER A 346 3.73 0.35 -9.29
CA SER A 346 4.39 -0.79 -8.64
C SER A 346 4.88 -0.44 -7.22
N GLY A 347 4.45 -1.22 -6.23
CA GLY A 347 4.82 -1.06 -4.82
C GLY A 347 4.27 0.18 -4.09
N ARG A 348 3.43 1.01 -4.72
CA ARG A 348 2.89 2.26 -4.13
C ARG A 348 1.51 2.14 -3.48
N GLU A 349 0.80 1.04 -3.74
CA GLU A 349 -0.55 0.81 -3.22
C GLU A 349 -0.60 -0.39 -2.27
N THR A 350 -1.46 -0.26 -1.26
CA THR A 350 -1.79 -1.34 -0.32
C THR A 350 -3.12 -1.05 0.36
N SER A 351 -3.96 -2.07 0.51
CA SER A 351 -5.23 -1.98 1.22
C SER A 351 -5.04 -2.35 2.69
N TRP A 352 -5.50 -1.50 3.60
CA TRP A 352 -5.46 -1.74 5.05
C TRP A 352 -6.49 -0.88 5.77
N ARG A 353 -6.80 -1.26 7.01
CA ARG A 353 -7.78 -0.59 7.85
C ARG A 353 -7.37 -0.67 9.31
N VAL A 354 -7.53 0.43 10.02
CA VAL A 354 -7.62 0.46 11.48
C VAL A 354 -9.03 0.86 11.85
N LYS A 355 -9.73 -0.04 12.53
CA LYS A 355 -11.14 0.12 12.87
C LYS A 355 -11.39 1.47 13.57
N ASP A 356 -12.44 2.17 13.13
CA ASP A 356 -12.91 3.44 13.68
C ASP A 356 -11.86 4.58 13.72
N ALA A 357 -10.76 4.45 12.97
CA ALA A 357 -9.69 5.45 12.91
C ALA A 357 -9.39 5.88 11.47
N VAL A 358 -8.87 4.98 10.64
CA VAL A 358 -8.45 5.30 9.27
C VAL A 358 -8.33 4.05 8.39
N ALA A 359 -8.64 4.17 7.10
CA ALA A 359 -8.57 3.08 6.14
C ALA A 359 -8.18 3.57 4.75
N VAL A 360 -7.47 2.70 4.02
CA VAL A 360 -7.20 2.84 2.59
C VAL A 360 -7.81 1.63 1.90
N GLU A 361 -8.79 1.88 1.04
CA GLU A 361 -9.55 0.87 0.33
C GLU A 361 -9.48 1.10 -1.17
N HIS A 362 -9.58 0.03 -1.95
CA HIS A 362 -9.57 0.08 -3.40
C HIS A 362 -10.85 -0.55 -3.95
N ALA A 363 -11.37 0.02 -5.02
CA ALA A 363 -12.53 -0.52 -5.70
C ALA A 363 -12.42 -0.33 -7.22
N ILE A 364 -12.87 -1.33 -7.95
CA ILE A 364 -13.09 -1.23 -9.40
C ILE A 364 -14.49 -0.66 -9.60
N ARG A 365 -14.58 0.49 -10.26
CA ARG A 365 -15.81 1.21 -10.55
C ARG A 365 -16.12 1.07 -12.04
N LEU A 366 -17.22 0.40 -12.35
CA LEU A 366 -17.82 0.31 -13.67
C LEU A 366 -19.05 1.22 -13.75
N ILE A 367 -19.07 2.08 -14.76
CA ILE A 367 -20.19 2.94 -15.10
C ILE A 367 -20.46 2.78 -16.60
N ILE A 368 -21.69 2.42 -16.96
CA ILE A 368 -22.14 2.38 -18.35
C ILE A 368 -23.27 3.38 -18.49
N LEU A 369 -23.04 4.39 -19.32
CA LEU A 369 -24.00 5.47 -19.56
C LEU A 369 -24.79 5.18 -20.83
N PRO A 370 -26.11 5.46 -20.86
CA PRO A 370 -26.82 5.49 -22.12
C PRO A 370 -26.30 6.62 -23.00
N PRO A 371 -26.36 6.47 -24.34
CA PRO A 371 -26.20 7.58 -25.27
C PRO A 371 -27.14 8.74 -24.94
N GLU A 372 -26.72 9.98 -25.23
CA GLU A 372 -27.48 11.20 -24.89
C GLU A 372 -28.89 11.26 -25.47
N HIS A 373 -29.13 10.56 -26.58
CA HIS A 373 -30.44 10.47 -27.23
C HIS A 373 -31.41 9.50 -26.52
N LEU A 374 -30.91 8.64 -25.63
CA LEU A 374 -31.70 7.70 -24.82
C LEU A 374 -31.87 8.22 -23.38
N LYS A 375 -32.50 9.39 -23.23
CA LYS A 375 -32.66 10.08 -21.93
C LYS A 375 -33.49 9.31 -20.90
N ASP A 376 -34.35 8.39 -21.35
CA ASP A 376 -35.21 7.55 -20.50
C ASP A 376 -34.62 6.17 -20.23
N PHE A 377 -33.33 5.97 -20.50
CA PHE A 377 -32.66 4.69 -20.32
C PHE A 377 -31.86 4.63 -18.99
N PRO A 378 -31.78 3.47 -18.32
CA PRO A 378 -31.10 3.37 -17.04
C PRO A 378 -29.58 3.45 -17.18
N VAL A 379 -28.93 3.89 -16.11
CA VAL A 379 -27.47 3.83 -15.96
C VAL A 379 -27.09 2.55 -15.24
N TYR A 380 -26.01 1.90 -15.65
CA TYR A 380 -25.48 0.74 -14.93
C TYR A 380 -24.26 1.19 -14.14
N ARG A 381 -24.34 1.13 -12.81
CA ARG A 381 -23.23 1.44 -11.92
C ARG A 381 -22.95 0.26 -11.02
N HIS A 382 -21.69 -0.14 -10.95
CA HIS A 382 -21.27 -1.21 -10.06
C HIS A 382 -19.87 -0.96 -9.55
N GLU A 383 -19.66 -1.27 -8.27
CA GLU A 383 -18.38 -1.13 -7.61
C GLU A 383 -18.01 -2.45 -6.95
N ILE A 384 -16.80 -2.91 -7.25
CA ILE A 384 -16.27 -4.17 -6.76
C ILE A 384 -15.11 -3.84 -5.83
N PRO A 385 -15.24 -4.06 -4.51
CA PRO A 385 -14.12 -3.87 -3.60
C PRO A 385 -13.02 -4.88 -3.92
N ILE A 386 -11.77 -4.40 -3.92
CA ILE A 386 -10.58 -5.21 -4.14
C ILE A 386 -9.52 -4.93 -3.07
N THR A 387 -8.63 -5.90 -2.89
CA THR A 387 -7.45 -5.76 -2.03
C THR A 387 -6.23 -5.56 -2.90
N LEU A 388 -5.51 -4.45 -2.69
CA LEU A 388 -4.18 -4.26 -3.28
C LEU A 388 -3.10 -4.61 -2.27
N THR A 389 -2.02 -5.19 -2.77
CA THR A 389 -0.85 -5.61 -2.00
C THR A 389 0.41 -5.00 -2.60
N THR A 390 1.49 -4.86 -1.84
CA THR A 390 2.67 -4.12 -2.32
C THR A 390 3.48 -4.90 -3.35
N ASP A 391 3.57 -6.22 -3.22
CA ASP A 391 4.46 -7.07 -4.00
C ASP A 391 3.70 -8.24 -4.65
N GLN A 392 4.25 -8.74 -5.75
CA GLN A 392 3.70 -9.86 -6.49
C GLN A 392 3.76 -11.18 -5.70
N TYR A 393 2.86 -12.10 -6.06
CA TYR A 393 2.86 -13.47 -5.57
C TYR A 393 4.22 -14.15 -5.78
N GLY A 394 4.62 -15.02 -4.85
CA GLY A 394 5.83 -15.85 -4.99
C GLY A 394 7.17 -15.12 -4.78
N THR A 395 7.20 -13.80 -4.67
CA THR A 395 8.46 -13.03 -4.55
C THR A 395 9.17 -13.17 -3.19
N LEU A 396 8.48 -13.63 -2.15
CA LEU A 396 9.01 -13.71 -0.77
C LEU A 396 10.29 -14.54 -0.68
N GLN A 397 10.31 -15.73 -1.28
CA GLN A 397 11.45 -16.66 -1.17
C GLN A 397 12.68 -16.10 -1.86
N SER A 398 12.50 -15.58 -3.09
CA SER A 398 13.59 -14.96 -3.85
C SER A 398 14.15 -13.74 -3.13
N GLU A 399 13.31 -12.92 -2.54
CA GLU A 399 13.72 -11.74 -1.78
C GLU A 399 14.49 -12.11 -0.51
N SER A 400 13.99 -13.08 0.26
CA SER A 400 14.66 -13.57 1.47
C SER A 400 16.07 -14.11 1.17
N LEU A 401 16.22 -14.83 0.06
CA LEU A 401 17.52 -15.34 -0.39
C LEU A 401 18.49 -14.21 -0.77
N ILE A 402 18.01 -13.18 -1.48
CA ILE A 402 18.84 -12.05 -1.93
C ILE A 402 19.30 -11.18 -0.75
N LEU A 403 18.44 -11.01 0.26
CA LEU A 403 18.66 -10.08 1.38
C LEU A 403 19.18 -10.76 2.66
N GLY A 404 19.59 -12.03 2.57
CA GLY A 404 20.12 -12.76 3.72
C GLY A 404 19.11 -12.88 4.87
N GLY A 405 17.81 -12.96 4.55
CA GLY A 405 16.72 -13.07 5.53
C GLY A 405 16.31 -11.76 6.20
N ILE A 406 16.88 -10.60 5.81
CA ILE A 406 16.48 -9.30 6.35
C ILE A 406 15.18 -8.82 5.66
N PRO A 407 14.11 -8.50 6.40
CA PRO A 407 12.86 -8.02 5.82
C PRO A 407 13.03 -6.66 5.11
N PHE A 408 12.81 -6.61 3.79
CA PHE A 408 12.82 -5.36 3.03
C PHE A 408 11.54 -4.54 3.28
N PRO A 409 11.64 -3.22 3.50
CA PRO A 409 10.48 -2.35 3.55
C PRO A 409 9.86 -2.11 2.16
N ALA A 410 8.54 -1.96 2.10
CA ALA A 410 7.84 -1.52 0.90
C ALA A 410 8.11 -0.02 0.63
N LEU A 411 9.25 0.31 0.03
CA LEU A 411 9.70 1.70 -0.16
C LEU A 411 8.73 2.57 -0.96
N GLY A 412 7.96 1.98 -1.88
CA GLY A 412 6.93 2.69 -2.65
C GLY A 412 5.79 3.26 -1.79
N LEU A 413 5.60 2.78 -0.56
CA LEU A 413 4.62 3.33 0.39
C LEU A 413 5.10 4.61 1.08
N ASN A 414 6.37 4.98 0.94
CA ASN A 414 6.89 6.20 1.55
C ASN A 414 6.41 7.42 0.77
N ASP A 415 5.62 8.26 1.44
CA ASP A 415 5.19 9.54 0.88
C ASP A 415 6.24 10.63 1.21
N VAL A 416 6.93 11.10 0.17
CA VAL A 416 7.98 12.14 0.26
C VAL A 416 7.41 13.46 0.79
N HIS A 417 6.09 13.71 0.65
CA HIS A 417 5.46 14.93 1.16
C HIS A 417 5.23 14.93 2.67
N ARG A 418 5.52 13.84 3.39
CA ARG A 418 5.46 13.80 4.87
C ARG A 418 6.38 14.80 5.55
N TYR A 419 7.52 15.12 4.94
CA TYR A 419 8.54 15.96 5.56
C TYR A 419 8.11 17.43 5.74
N LEU A 420 6.96 17.84 5.20
CA LEU A 420 6.44 19.21 5.32
C LEU A 420 5.99 19.62 6.75
N ARG A 421 6.11 18.74 7.76
CA ARG A 421 5.86 19.06 9.18
C ARG A 421 6.92 18.59 10.17
N ALA A 422 8.04 17.99 9.73
CA ALA A 422 9.08 17.53 10.65
C ALA A 422 9.98 18.67 11.18
N ASP A 423 9.90 19.88 10.59
CA ASP A 423 10.71 21.05 10.95
C ASP A 423 9.87 22.20 11.53
N ILE A 424 9.06 21.93 12.57
CA ILE A 424 8.53 22.97 13.48
C ILE A 424 8.75 22.56 14.93
#